data_AF-A0A3Q1CCG4-F1
#
_entry.id   AF-A0A3Q1CCG4-F1
#
_cell.length_a   1.000
_cell.length_b   1.000
_cell.length_c   1.000
_cell.angle_alpha   90.00
_cell.angle_beta   90.00
_cell.angle_gamma   90.00
#
_symmetry.space_group_name_H-M   'P 1'
#
loop_
_entity.id
_entity.type
_entity.pdbx_description
1 polymer ?
#
loop_
_entity_poly.entity_id
_entity_poly.type
_entity_poly.pdbx_seq_one_letter_code
_entity_poly.pdbx_strand_id
1 'polypeptide(L)'
;VLDSTRAALLRSYLSSSPPGPYQQDAYVTKPEDKIKHPPILPPHLLQVLLNKDTGISCDPTLLPEPNHVMLNHLYALSIKDGVMVLSATHRYKKKYVTTLLYKPI
;
A
#
# COMPACT_ATOMS: atom_id res chain seq x y z
N VAL A 1 -31.29 -4.11 8.34
CA VAL A 1 -30.17 -3.54 9.12
C VAL A 1 -29.14 -4.64 9.27
N LEU A 2 -28.04 -4.57 8.52
CA LEU A 2 -26.95 -5.54 8.64
C LEU A 2 -26.18 -5.21 9.92
N ASP A 3 -26.22 -6.13 10.87
CA ASP A 3 -25.52 -6.03 12.15
C ASP A 3 -24.01 -5.86 11.93
N SER A 4 -23.45 -4.76 12.46
CA SER A 4 -22.02 -4.40 12.41
C SER A 4 -21.11 -5.57 12.80
N THR A 5 -21.59 -6.42 13.71
CA THR A 5 -20.89 -7.59 14.24
C THR A 5 -20.63 -8.65 13.16
N ARG A 6 -21.57 -8.87 12.23
CA ARG A 6 -21.40 -9.81 11.10
C ARG A 6 -20.42 -9.31 10.05
N ALA A 7 -20.38 -7.99 9.81
CA ALA A 7 -19.45 -7.38 8.86
C ALA A 7 -18.00 -7.45 9.34
N ALA A 8 -17.76 -7.27 10.65
CA ALA A 8 -16.43 -7.44 11.25
C ALA A 8 -15.93 -8.90 11.16
N LEU A 9 -16.82 -9.87 11.42
CA LEU A 9 -16.51 -11.29 11.33
C LEU A 9 -16.14 -11.71 9.90
N LEU A 10 -16.88 -11.24 8.89
CA LEU A 10 -16.57 -11.49 7.47
C LEU A 10 -15.21 -10.88 7.07
N ARG A 11 -14.86 -9.70 7.59
CA ARG A 11 -13.54 -9.10 7.35
C ARG A 11 -12.41 -9.91 7.97
N SER A 12 -12.59 -10.48 9.16
CA SER A 12 -11.56 -11.34 9.76
C SER A 12 -11.37 -12.65 8.99
N TYR A 13 -12.43 -13.25 8.45
CA TYR A 13 -12.30 -14.47 7.62
C TYR A 13 -11.68 -14.24 6.24
N LEU A 14 -11.71 -13.00 5.75
CA LEU A 14 -11.07 -12.60 4.49
C LEU A 14 -9.66 -12.04 4.69
N SER A 15 -9.28 -11.74 5.93
CA SER A 15 -7.98 -11.17 6.26
C SER A 15 -6.92 -12.26 6.34
N SER A 16 -5.85 -12.12 5.56
CA SER A 16 -4.63 -12.94 5.67
C SER A 16 -3.73 -12.51 6.85
N SER A 17 -4.27 -11.72 7.79
CA SER A 17 -3.54 -11.32 8.99
C SER A 17 -3.16 -12.56 9.82
N PRO A 18 -2.00 -12.54 10.50
CA PRO A 18 -1.61 -13.62 11.40
C PRO A 18 -2.70 -13.94 12.44
N PRO A 19 -2.77 -15.18 12.93
CA PRO A 19 -3.74 -15.57 13.96
C PRO A 19 -3.58 -14.73 15.24
N GLY A 20 -4.71 -14.33 15.83
CA GLY A 20 -4.75 -13.63 17.12
C GLY A 20 -5.56 -12.32 17.06
N PRO A 21 -5.95 -11.77 18.23
CA PRO A 21 -6.58 -10.46 18.30
C PRO A 21 -5.56 -9.35 18.04
N TYR A 22 -6.03 -8.22 17.50
CA TYR A 22 -5.23 -7.00 17.44
C TYR A 22 -5.02 -6.45 18.86
N GLN A 23 -3.78 -6.08 19.18
CA GLN A 23 -3.39 -5.48 20.46
C GLN A 23 -2.80 -4.08 20.22
N GLN A 24 -2.86 -3.21 21.22
CA GLN A 24 -2.29 -1.85 21.16
C GLN A 24 -0.92 -1.75 21.83
N ASP A 25 -0.56 -2.72 22.66
CA ASP A 25 0.73 -2.75 23.33
C ASP A 25 1.86 -2.95 22.32
N ALA A 26 2.99 -2.27 22.56
CA ALA A 26 4.16 -2.43 21.72
C ALA A 26 4.70 -3.87 21.80
N TYR A 27 5.18 -4.38 20.67
CA TYR A 27 5.81 -5.69 20.64
C TYR A 27 7.06 -5.73 21.52
N VAL A 28 7.15 -6.73 22.40
CA VAL A 28 8.33 -6.98 23.23
C VAL A 28 9.12 -8.14 22.62
N THR A 29 10.34 -7.85 22.14
CA THR A 29 11.22 -8.86 21.53
C THR A 29 11.59 -9.95 22.53
N LYS A 30 11.31 -11.21 22.20
CA LYS A 30 11.65 -12.36 23.04
C LYS A 30 12.94 -13.04 22.54
N PRO A 31 13.67 -13.76 23.39
CA PRO A 31 14.91 -14.47 23.01
C PRO A 31 14.73 -15.50 21.87
N GLU A 32 13.52 -16.05 21.72
CA GLU A 32 13.10 -16.98 20.68
C GLU A 32 12.85 -16.32 19.31
N ASP A 33 12.63 -15.00 19.27
CA ASP A 33 12.30 -14.24 18.06
C ASP A 33 13.53 -13.89 17.22
N LYS A 34 14.45 -14.84 17.03
CA LYS A 34 15.73 -14.63 16.33
C LYS A 34 15.52 -14.42 14.82
N ILE A 35 14.92 -13.31 14.44
CA ILE A 35 15.04 -12.73 13.11
C ILE A 35 16.45 -12.14 13.05
N LYS A 36 17.36 -12.81 12.32
CA LYS A 36 18.77 -12.40 12.26
C LYS A 36 18.90 -10.96 11.74
N HIS A 37 18.14 -10.62 10.69
CA HIS A 37 18.08 -9.30 10.07
C HIS A 37 16.70 -9.10 9.42
N PRO A 38 16.21 -7.85 9.26
CA PRO A 38 15.00 -7.58 8.50
C PRO A 38 15.15 -8.09 7.06
N PRO A 39 14.04 -8.48 6.40
CA PRO A 39 14.08 -8.93 5.01
C PRO A 39 14.60 -7.81 4.10
N ILE A 40 15.30 -8.21 3.04
CA ILE A 40 15.77 -7.28 2.01
C ILE A 40 14.57 -6.73 1.24
N LEU A 41 14.62 -5.44 0.93
CA LEU A 41 13.59 -4.78 0.12
C LEU A 41 13.48 -5.44 -1.26
N PRO A 42 12.30 -5.95 -1.66
CA PRO A 42 12.12 -6.47 -3.00
C PRO A 42 12.36 -5.37 -4.06
N PRO A 43 13.19 -5.58 -5.08
CA PRO A 43 13.56 -4.54 -6.04
C PRO A 43 12.36 -4.04 -6.87
N HIS A 44 11.29 -4.82 -6.97
CA HIS A 44 10.04 -4.43 -7.63
C HIS A 44 9.42 -3.15 -7.03
N LEU A 45 9.58 -2.92 -5.73
CA LEU A 45 9.02 -1.74 -5.06
C LEU A 45 9.76 -0.44 -5.44
N LEU A 46 10.98 -0.55 -5.98
CA LEU A 46 11.77 0.59 -6.46
C LEU A 46 11.32 1.09 -7.84
N GLN A 47 10.50 0.32 -8.57
CA GLN A 47 10.03 0.69 -9.91
C GLN A 47 8.82 1.64 -9.85
N VAL A 48 9.01 2.84 -9.32
CA VAL A 48 7.94 3.83 -9.09
C VAL A 48 7.19 4.14 -10.40
N LEU A 49 5.89 3.81 -10.45
CA LEU A 49 5.08 3.91 -11.66
C LEU A 49 5.01 5.34 -12.22
N LEU A 50 4.87 6.32 -11.34
CA LEU A 50 4.73 7.75 -11.70
C LEU A 50 6.05 8.41 -12.12
N ASN A 51 7.20 7.75 -11.89
CA ASN A 51 8.50 8.26 -12.32
C ASN A 51 8.89 7.74 -13.72
N LYS A 52 8.02 6.94 -14.35
CA LYS A 52 8.26 6.42 -15.70
C LYS A 52 7.70 7.41 -16.72
N ASP A 53 8.48 7.65 -17.77
CA ASP A 53 8.00 8.45 -18.90
C ASP A 53 6.90 7.69 -19.65
N THR A 54 5.77 8.36 -19.86
CA THR A 54 4.73 7.91 -20.78
C THR A 54 4.98 8.51 -22.15
N GLY A 55 4.72 7.76 -23.22
CA GLY A 55 4.93 8.25 -24.59
C GLY A 55 4.16 9.54 -24.87
N ILE A 56 4.78 10.50 -25.56
CA ILE A 56 4.23 11.85 -25.77
C ILE A 56 2.88 11.85 -26.52
N SER A 57 2.55 10.77 -27.23
CA SER A 57 1.34 10.63 -28.04
C SER A 57 0.13 10.02 -27.32
N CYS A 58 0.26 9.55 -26.06
CA CYS A 58 -0.86 8.99 -25.31
C CYS A 58 -1.49 10.01 -24.35
N ASP A 59 -2.74 9.75 -23.95
CA ASP A 59 -3.45 10.55 -22.95
C ASP A 59 -2.62 10.62 -21.65
N PRO A 60 -2.37 11.84 -21.10
CA PRO A 60 -1.52 12.03 -19.92
C PRO A 60 -2.07 11.39 -18.64
N THR A 61 -3.33 10.96 -18.63
CA THR A 61 -3.94 10.23 -17.51
C THR A 61 -3.70 8.73 -17.56
N LEU A 62 -3.18 8.21 -18.68
CA LEU A 62 -2.93 6.78 -18.85
C LEU A 62 -1.54 6.41 -18.34
N LEU A 63 -1.51 5.35 -17.52
CA LEU A 63 -0.28 4.76 -16.98
C LEU A 63 -0.08 3.35 -17.56
N PRO A 64 1.17 2.89 -17.69
CA PRO A 64 1.44 1.51 -18.08
C PRO A 64 0.91 0.52 -17.03
N GLU A 65 0.70 -0.73 -17.43
CA GLU A 65 0.22 -1.76 -16.51
C GLU A 65 1.21 -1.98 -15.35
N PRO A 66 0.76 -1.85 -14.08
CA PRO A 66 1.63 -2.05 -12.92
C PRO A 66 1.88 -3.54 -12.64
N ASN A 67 3.02 -3.84 -12.03
CA ASN A 67 3.25 -5.18 -11.47
C ASN A 67 2.33 -5.39 -10.25
N HIS A 68 1.67 -6.54 -10.16
CA HIS A 68 0.75 -6.83 -9.06
C HIS A 68 1.39 -6.71 -7.66
N VAL A 69 2.70 -6.91 -7.53
CA VAL A 69 3.43 -6.82 -6.25
C VAL A 69 3.55 -5.37 -5.74
N MET A 70 3.51 -4.36 -6.60
CA MET A 70 3.58 -2.95 -6.16
C MET A 70 2.22 -2.37 -5.74
N LEU A 71 1.13 -3.12 -5.93
CA LEU A 71 -0.21 -2.67 -5.58
C LEU A 71 -0.38 -2.57 -4.06
N ASN A 72 -1.17 -1.58 -3.63
CA ASN A 72 -1.42 -1.29 -2.21
C ASN A 72 -0.17 -0.86 -1.40
N HIS A 73 0.97 -0.61 -2.07
CA HIS A 73 2.12 0.01 -1.46
C HIS A 73 2.02 1.54 -1.57
N LEU A 74 2.35 2.22 -0.47
CA LEU A 74 2.35 3.68 -0.40
C LEU A 74 3.65 4.23 -1.01
N TYR A 75 3.51 5.16 -1.94
CA TYR A 75 4.57 6.02 -2.44
C TYR A 75 4.33 7.44 -1.94
N ALA A 76 5.40 8.18 -1.69
CA ALA A 76 5.33 9.55 -1.21
C ALA A 76 6.40 10.40 -1.90
N LEU A 77 6.05 11.65 -2.19
CA LEU A 77 7.06 12.66 -2.51
C LEU A 77 7.56 13.30 -1.21
N SER A 78 8.80 13.80 -1.26
CA SER A 78 9.32 14.66 -0.19
C SER A 78 8.38 15.84 0.03
N ILE A 79 8.04 16.09 1.30
CA ILE A 79 7.19 17.20 1.69
C ILE A 79 7.84 18.51 1.23
N LYS A 80 7.09 19.35 0.55
CA LYS A 80 7.55 20.65 0.05
C LYS A 80 6.44 21.67 0.23
N ASP A 81 6.80 22.89 0.60
CA ASP A 81 5.89 24.04 0.74
C ASP A 81 4.69 23.75 1.68
N GLY A 82 4.92 22.97 2.75
CA GLY A 82 3.90 22.62 3.73
C GLY A 82 2.85 21.60 3.25
N VAL A 83 3.09 20.93 2.12
CA VAL A 83 2.16 19.95 1.55
C VAL A 83 2.81 18.57 1.47
N MET A 84 2.10 17.56 1.98
CA MET A 84 2.41 16.15 1.77
C MET A 84 1.70 15.65 0.52
N VAL A 85 2.42 14.90 -0.32
CA VAL A 85 1.85 14.22 -1.48
C VAL A 85 2.05 12.73 -1.33
N LEU A 86 0.94 12.01 -1.25
CA LEU A 86 0.89 10.55 -1.12
C LEU A 86 0.27 9.95 -2.38
N SER A 87 0.72 8.76 -2.76
CA SER A 87 0.11 8.00 -3.84
C SER A 87 0.12 6.50 -3.58
N ALA A 88 -0.86 5.80 -4.16
CA ALA A 88 -0.93 4.35 -4.14
C ALA A 88 -1.71 3.84 -5.35
N THR A 89 -1.31 2.69 -5.88
CA THR A 89 -2.01 2.03 -6.98
C THR A 89 -2.90 0.93 -6.44
N HIS A 90 -4.20 1.03 -6.73
CA HIS A 90 -5.20 0.05 -6.32
C HIS A 90 -5.80 -0.65 -7.52
N ARG A 91 -6.19 -1.92 -7.34
CA ARG A 91 -6.90 -2.70 -8.35
C ARG A 91 -8.40 -2.68 -8.07
N TYR A 92 -9.18 -2.21 -9.03
CA TYR A 92 -10.63 -2.38 -9.07
C TYR A 92 -11.01 -3.38 -10.16
N LYS A 93 -11.47 -4.57 -9.76
CA LYS A 93 -11.71 -5.71 -10.66
C LYS A 93 -10.46 -6.02 -11.51
N LYS A 94 -10.52 -5.73 -12.81
CA LYS A 94 -9.43 -5.94 -13.80
C LYS A 94 -8.77 -4.63 -14.25
N LYS A 95 -9.01 -3.53 -13.54
CA LYS A 95 -8.46 -2.20 -13.84
C LYS A 95 -7.62 -1.72 -12.68
N TYR A 96 -6.65 -0.87 -12.97
CA TYR A 96 -5.73 -0.28 -12.00
C TYR A 96 -5.92 1.23 -11.98
N VAL A 97 -5.87 1.81 -10.79
CA VAL A 97 -6.00 3.26 -10.58
C VAL A 97 -4.91 3.69 -9.62
N THR A 98 -4.11 4.67 -10.03
CA THR A 98 -3.14 5.33 -9.16
C THR A 98 -3.74 6.63 -8.67
N THR A 99 -4.00 6.71 -7.37
CA THR A 99 -4.59 7.90 -6.75
C THR A 99 -3.49 8.72 -6.10
N LEU A 100 -3.57 10.05 -6.24
CA LEU A 100 -2.72 11.01 -5.53
C LEU A 100 -3.55 11.79 -4.52
N LEU A 101 -3.01 11.99 -3.32
CA LEU A 101 -3.60 12.81 -2.27
C LEU A 101 -2.62 13.92 -1.88
N TYR A 102 -3.06 15.16 -2.07
CA TYR A 102 -2.38 16.36 -1.59
C TYR A 102 -3.02 16.78 -0.27
N LYS A 103 -2.23 16.82 0.80
CA LYS A 103 -2.72 17.17 2.14
C LYS A 103 -1.76 18.16 2.80
N PRO A 104 -2.24 19.34 3.26
CA PRO A 104 -1.45 20.24 4.09
C PRO A 104 -0.97 19.56 5.38
N ILE A 105 0.21 19.94 5.84
CA ILE A 105 0.79 19.52 7.12
C ILE A 105 0.20 20.34 8.26
#